data_AF-A0A947BF28-F1
#
_entry.id   AF-A0A947BF28-F1
#
_cell.length_a   1.000
_cell.length_b   1.000
_cell.length_c   1.000
_cell.angle_alpha   90.00
_cell.angle_beta   90.00
_cell.angle_gamma   90.00
#
_symmetry.space_group_name_H-M   'P 1'
#
loop_
_entity.id
_entity.type
_entity.pdbx_description
1 polymer ?
#
loop_
_entity_poly.entity_id
_entity_poly.type
_entity_poly.pdbx_seq_one_letter_code
_entity_poly.pdbx_strand_id
1 'polypeptide(L)'
;FGLDLELTGAALASVAARFTIAGAALWAIHRHHGGFGRPDFAGLAGDTRPVFAIAIPAILTQLATPVGQAYVTRAMAEYGEEAVAGMAIVGRLTPVAFAVIFALSGAVGPIIAQNAGARNTDRVTRAFRDALLFTGAVTLLVSAVLFALRGPLEWLFALHEAGTARTLVFLFAGPLSLLWFFNGVIFVANAGFNNLGHPFYSTMTNWGRHTLGTVPLVILFAGWFGAPGVLIGQAAGGVIFALISLVLARRILGEAPEAPRHSFPLHARIVQVFTHRR
;
A
#
# COMPACT_ATOMS: atom_id res chain seq x y z
N PHE A 1 -12.90 -30.50 -0.62
CA PHE A 1 -13.85 -29.45 -0.18
C PHE A 1 -15.27 -30.02 -0.27
N GLY A 2 -16.15 -29.78 0.70
CA GLY A 2 -17.41 -30.57 0.86
C GLY A 2 -18.56 -30.30 -0.13
N LEU A 3 -18.46 -29.32 -1.01
CA LEU A 3 -19.50 -28.97 -2.00
C LEU A 3 -19.03 -29.11 -3.46
N ASP A 4 -17.76 -29.47 -3.69
CA ASP A 4 -17.15 -29.68 -5.01
C ASP A 4 -17.30 -28.53 -6.03
N LEU A 5 -17.48 -27.30 -5.54
CA LEU A 5 -17.66 -26.10 -6.38
C LEU A 5 -16.33 -25.46 -6.82
N GLU A 6 -15.18 -26.01 -6.41
CA GLU A 6 -13.84 -25.52 -6.74
C GLU A 6 -13.69 -23.97 -6.67
N LEU A 7 -13.19 -23.34 -7.74
CA LEU A 7 -13.04 -21.87 -7.89
C LEU A 7 -14.38 -21.14 -7.81
N THR A 8 -15.46 -21.72 -8.34
CA THR A 8 -16.80 -21.14 -8.27
C THR A 8 -17.28 -21.04 -6.83
N GLY A 9 -16.98 -22.05 -6.01
CA GLY A 9 -17.27 -22.05 -4.58
C GLY A 9 -16.53 -20.94 -3.83
N ALA A 10 -15.25 -20.74 -4.13
CA ALA A 10 -14.47 -19.64 -3.55
C ALA A 10 -15.01 -18.25 -3.94
N ALA A 11 -15.46 -18.09 -5.20
CA ALA A 11 -16.09 -16.87 -5.67
C ALA A 11 -17.43 -16.60 -4.96
N LEU A 12 -18.30 -17.61 -4.85
CA LEU A 12 -19.58 -17.51 -4.15
C LEU A 12 -19.39 -17.20 -2.66
N ALA A 13 -18.45 -17.85 -1.99
CA ALA A 13 -18.12 -17.57 -0.59
C ALA A 13 -17.64 -16.11 -0.41
N SER A 14 -16.84 -15.59 -1.35
CA SER A 14 -16.38 -14.20 -1.33
C SER A 14 -17.54 -13.22 -1.50
N VAL A 15 -18.47 -13.49 -2.41
CA VAL A 15 -19.69 -12.67 -2.61
C VAL A 15 -20.58 -12.70 -1.37
N ALA A 16 -20.82 -13.88 -0.80
CA ALA A 16 -21.59 -14.03 0.42
C ALA A 16 -20.98 -13.24 1.58
N ALA A 17 -19.66 -13.31 1.77
CA ALA A 17 -18.95 -12.52 2.78
C ALA A 17 -19.16 -11.01 2.57
N ARG A 18 -19.14 -10.50 1.33
CA ARG A 18 -19.40 -9.08 1.04
C ARG A 18 -20.83 -8.67 1.40
N PHE A 19 -21.82 -9.50 1.11
CA PHE A 19 -23.20 -9.25 1.54
C PHE A 19 -23.34 -9.26 3.06
N THR A 20 -22.68 -10.17 3.76
CA THR A 20 -22.66 -10.20 5.23
C THR A 20 -22.04 -8.94 5.82
N ILE A 21 -20.90 -8.49 5.29
CA ILE A 21 -20.24 -7.25 5.73
C ILE A 21 -21.14 -6.03 5.45
N ALA A 22 -21.73 -5.95 4.27
CA ALA A 22 -22.66 -4.87 3.91
C ALA A 22 -23.87 -4.85 4.84
N GLY A 23 -24.48 -6.01 5.09
CA GLY A 23 -25.61 -6.16 6.01
C GLY A 23 -25.25 -5.73 7.44
N ALA A 24 -24.11 -6.18 7.97
CA ALA A 24 -23.64 -5.79 9.30
C ALA A 24 -23.39 -4.26 9.41
N ALA A 25 -22.76 -3.67 8.40
CA ALA A 25 -22.51 -2.23 8.35
C ALA A 25 -23.81 -1.42 8.26
N LEU A 26 -24.73 -1.80 7.37
CA LEU A 26 -26.04 -1.16 7.23
C LEU A 26 -26.88 -1.27 8.50
N TRP A 27 -26.85 -2.44 9.15
CA TRP A 27 -27.51 -2.65 10.43
C TRP A 27 -26.96 -1.72 11.51
N ALA A 28 -25.63 -1.59 11.61
CA ALA A 28 -25.00 -0.69 12.57
C ALA A 28 -25.34 0.78 12.29
N ILE A 29 -25.35 1.21 11.02
CA ILE A 29 -25.76 2.56 10.62
C ILE A 29 -27.21 2.83 11.00
N HIS A 30 -28.11 1.89 10.73
CA HIS A 30 -29.52 2.05 11.04
C HIS A 30 -29.77 2.08 12.56
N ARG A 31 -29.14 1.18 13.32
CA ARG A 31 -29.36 1.03 14.76
C ARG A 31 -28.67 2.11 15.60
N HIS A 32 -27.47 2.54 15.21
CA HIS A 32 -26.64 3.44 16.03
C HIS A 32 -26.46 4.84 15.46
N HIS A 33 -26.72 5.06 14.17
CA HIS A 33 -26.49 6.35 13.49
C HIS A 33 -27.74 6.95 12.85
N GLY A 34 -28.94 6.37 13.07
CA GLY A 34 -30.21 6.93 12.61
C GLY A 34 -30.53 6.65 11.13
N GLY A 35 -29.77 5.78 10.47
CA GLY A 35 -30.03 5.37 9.08
C GLY A 35 -29.59 6.39 8.02
N PHE A 36 -30.27 6.40 6.88
CA PHE A 36 -29.95 7.22 5.73
C PHE A 36 -31.06 8.25 5.46
N GLY A 37 -30.67 9.45 5.05
CA GLY A 37 -31.60 10.45 4.50
C GLY A 37 -32.20 9.98 3.17
N ARG A 38 -33.34 10.57 2.78
CA ARG A 38 -33.91 10.33 1.45
C ARG A 38 -32.94 10.85 0.37
N PRO A 39 -32.65 10.07 -0.68
CA PRO A 39 -31.82 10.55 -1.78
C PRO A 39 -32.52 11.72 -2.48
N ASP A 40 -31.82 12.85 -2.59
CA ASP A 40 -32.28 14.05 -3.27
C ASP A 40 -31.27 14.42 -4.38
N PHE A 41 -31.78 14.71 -5.57
CA PHE A 41 -30.95 15.04 -6.73
C PHE A 41 -30.21 16.37 -6.54
N ALA A 42 -30.83 17.36 -5.88
CA ALA A 42 -30.18 18.63 -5.62
C ALA A 42 -29.03 18.47 -4.61
N GLY A 43 -29.24 17.70 -3.55
CA GLY A 43 -28.19 17.27 -2.62
C GLY A 43 -27.06 16.49 -3.32
N LEU A 44 -27.40 15.49 -4.13
CA LEU A 44 -26.42 14.69 -4.87
C LEU A 44 -25.56 15.56 -5.78
N ALA A 45 -26.16 16.47 -6.56
CA ALA A 45 -25.42 17.38 -7.43
C ALA A 45 -24.47 18.31 -6.65
N GLY A 46 -24.90 18.79 -5.47
CA GLY A 46 -24.10 19.60 -4.57
C GLY A 46 -22.88 18.85 -3.99
N ASP A 47 -23.08 17.59 -3.60
CA ASP A 47 -22.05 16.75 -2.97
C ASP A 47 -21.09 16.10 -3.98
N THR A 48 -21.51 15.96 -5.23
CA THR A 48 -20.74 15.32 -6.30
C THR A 48 -19.37 15.98 -6.50
N ARG A 49 -19.32 17.32 -6.60
CA ARG A 49 -18.07 18.04 -6.86
C ARG A 49 -17.05 17.90 -5.71
N PRO A 50 -17.42 18.13 -4.43
CA PRO A 50 -16.53 17.86 -3.30
C PRO A 50 -16.07 16.41 -3.21
N VAL A 51 -16.96 15.44 -3.45
CA VAL A 51 -16.62 14.01 -3.40
C VAL A 51 -15.59 13.67 -4.47
N PHE A 52 -15.81 14.06 -5.72
CA PHE A 52 -14.87 13.78 -6.80
C PHE A 52 -13.52 14.49 -6.64
N ALA A 53 -13.50 15.68 -6.02
CA ALA A 53 -12.25 16.38 -5.70
C ALA A 53 -11.33 15.57 -4.76
N ILE A 54 -11.88 14.66 -3.94
CA ILE A 54 -11.13 13.76 -3.07
C ILE A 54 -10.96 12.37 -3.71
N ALA A 55 -12.03 11.84 -4.32
CA ALA A 55 -12.07 10.50 -4.86
C ALA A 55 -11.16 10.33 -6.09
N ILE A 56 -11.11 11.29 -7.02
CA ILE A 56 -10.27 11.17 -8.22
C ILE A 56 -8.79 11.07 -7.87
N PRO A 57 -8.20 11.97 -7.04
CA PRO A 57 -6.80 11.82 -6.63
C PRO A 57 -6.52 10.49 -5.92
N ALA A 58 -7.43 10.04 -5.05
CA ALA A 58 -7.28 8.76 -4.36
C ALA A 58 -7.31 7.57 -5.34
N ILE A 59 -8.25 7.56 -6.28
CA ILE A 59 -8.34 6.54 -7.35
C ILE A 59 -7.05 6.54 -8.18
N LEU A 60 -6.59 7.72 -8.61
CA LEU A 60 -5.35 7.85 -9.38
C LEU A 60 -4.14 7.32 -8.60
N THR A 61 -4.03 7.60 -7.30
CA THR A 61 -2.96 7.05 -6.46
C THR A 61 -3.03 5.52 -6.41
N GLN A 62 -4.23 4.95 -6.25
CA GLN A 62 -4.42 3.50 -6.19
C GLN A 62 -4.21 2.81 -7.55
N LEU A 63 -4.37 3.52 -8.66
CA LEU A 63 -4.12 3.00 -10.02
C LEU A 63 -2.63 2.92 -10.38
N ALA A 64 -1.77 3.70 -9.75
CA ALA A 64 -0.33 3.71 -10.06
C ALA A 64 0.30 2.31 -9.91
N THR A 65 -0.03 1.59 -8.83
CA THR A 65 0.49 0.25 -8.56
C THR A 65 0.10 -0.78 -9.61
N PRO A 66 -1.19 -1.02 -9.93
CA PRO A 66 -1.56 -2.00 -10.94
C PRO A 66 -1.02 -1.64 -12.34
N VAL A 67 -0.91 -0.36 -12.68
CA VAL A 67 -0.29 0.07 -13.95
C VAL A 67 1.19 -0.34 -14.00
N GLY A 68 1.96 -0.05 -12.94
CA GLY A 68 3.36 -0.46 -12.86
C GLY A 68 3.53 -1.98 -12.84
N GLN A 69 2.67 -2.70 -12.12
CA GLN A 69 2.71 -4.16 -12.06
C GLN A 69 2.31 -4.81 -13.40
N ALA A 70 1.37 -4.23 -14.14
CA ALA A 70 1.02 -4.71 -15.47
C ALA A 70 2.22 -4.64 -16.42
N TYR A 71 3.00 -3.55 -16.36
CA TYR A 71 4.24 -3.43 -17.12
C TYR A 71 5.28 -4.47 -16.70
N VAL A 72 5.54 -4.61 -15.40
CA VAL A 72 6.49 -5.60 -14.87
C VAL A 72 6.10 -7.03 -15.27
N THR A 73 4.80 -7.33 -15.22
CA THR A 73 4.26 -8.64 -15.63
C THR A 73 4.49 -8.88 -17.12
N ARG A 74 4.22 -7.89 -17.96
CA ARG A 74 4.49 -7.95 -19.40
C ARG A 74 5.97 -8.17 -19.68
N ALA A 75 6.85 -7.41 -19.04
CA ALA A 75 8.30 -7.54 -19.21
C ALA A 75 8.80 -8.92 -18.76
N MET A 76 8.25 -9.48 -17.67
CA MET A 76 8.58 -10.82 -17.22
C MET A 76 8.11 -11.90 -18.22
N ALA A 77 6.96 -11.70 -18.88
CA ALA A 77 6.40 -12.65 -19.84
C ALA A 77 7.29 -12.86 -21.08
N GLU A 78 8.15 -11.89 -21.42
CA GLU A 78 9.13 -12.04 -22.52
C GLU A 78 10.19 -13.11 -22.23
N TYR A 79 10.35 -13.53 -20.97
CA TYR A 79 11.30 -14.56 -20.55
C TYR A 79 10.67 -15.95 -20.35
N GLY A 80 9.42 -16.14 -20.81
CA GLY A 80 8.76 -17.43 -20.85
C GLY A 80 7.96 -17.79 -19.59
N GLU A 81 7.26 -18.92 -19.66
CA GLU A 81 6.31 -19.36 -18.62
C GLU A 81 6.98 -19.59 -17.26
N GLU A 82 8.22 -20.09 -17.26
CA GLU A 82 8.96 -20.35 -16.03
C GLU A 82 9.28 -19.06 -15.24
N ALA A 83 9.64 -17.99 -15.95
CA ALA A 83 9.85 -16.67 -15.37
C ALA A 83 8.55 -16.10 -14.75
N VAL A 84 7.43 -16.21 -15.47
CA VAL A 84 6.11 -15.78 -14.98
C VAL A 84 5.69 -16.60 -13.76
N ALA A 85 5.94 -17.91 -13.75
CA ALA A 85 5.67 -18.78 -12.61
C ALA A 85 6.50 -18.37 -11.37
N GLY A 86 7.80 -18.11 -11.55
CA GLY A 86 8.68 -17.60 -10.49
C GLY A 86 8.17 -16.29 -9.91
N MET A 87 7.81 -15.34 -10.76
CA MET A 87 7.21 -14.06 -10.35
C MET A 87 5.87 -14.25 -9.62
N ALA A 88 5.03 -15.19 -10.05
CA ALA A 88 3.77 -15.51 -9.39
C ALA A 88 4.00 -16.07 -7.96
N ILE A 89 5.01 -16.91 -7.77
CA ILE A 89 5.41 -17.41 -6.44
C ILE A 89 5.88 -16.24 -5.57
N VAL A 90 6.77 -15.39 -6.09
CA VAL A 90 7.23 -14.18 -5.38
C VAL A 90 6.05 -13.29 -4.98
N GLY A 91 5.07 -13.10 -5.88
CA GLY A 91 3.85 -12.34 -5.63
C GLY A 91 2.98 -12.92 -4.51
N ARG A 92 2.95 -14.25 -4.33
CA ARG A 92 2.24 -14.93 -3.23
C ARG A 92 3.01 -14.87 -1.91
N LEU A 93 4.34 -14.95 -1.95
CA LEU A 93 5.20 -14.86 -0.76
C LEU A 93 5.21 -13.45 -0.17
N THR A 94 5.21 -12.43 -1.04
CA THR A 94 5.30 -11.02 -0.66
C THR A 94 4.28 -10.58 0.42
N PRO A 95 2.96 -10.74 0.23
CA PRO A 95 1.98 -10.32 1.23
C PRO A 95 2.07 -11.12 2.52
N VAL A 96 2.48 -12.40 2.47
CA VAL A 96 2.66 -13.23 3.66
C VAL A 96 3.88 -12.76 4.46
N ALA A 97 5.00 -12.53 3.78
CA ALA A 97 6.25 -12.11 4.40
C ALA A 97 6.16 -10.70 5.00
N PHE A 98 5.52 -9.78 4.29
CA PHE A 98 5.53 -8.35 4.62
C PHE A 98 4.16 -7.80 5.06
N ALA A 99 3.23 -8.66 5.49
CA ALA A 99 1.91 -8.27 6.00
C ALA A 99 1.99 -7.15 7.06
N VAL A 100 2.97 -7.26 7.97
CA VAL A 100 3.19 -6.26 9.03
C VAL A 100 3.56 -4.89 8.46
N ILE A 101 4.36 -4.84 7.40
CA ILE A 101 4.74 -3.58 6.73
C ILE A 101 3.52 -2.96 6.03
N PHE A 102 2.65 -3.77 5.41
CA PHE A 102 1.39 -3.29 4.86
C PHE A 102 0.46 -2.72 5.94
N ALA A 103 0.36 -3.40 7.08
CA ALA A 103 -0.47 -2.95 8.21
C ALA A 103 0.06 -1.67 8.87
N LEU A 104 1.38 -1.48 8.89
CA LEU A 104 2.04 -0.33 9.54
C LEU A 104 1.54 1.02 9.02
N SER A 105 1.29 1.14 7.71
CA SER A 105 0.78 2.38 7.10
C SER A 105 -0.55 2.82 7.73
N GLY A 106 -1.44 1.86 7.99
CA GLY A 106 -2.75 2.13 8.62
C GLY A 106 -2.64 2.46 10.11
N ALA A 107 -1.62 1.97 10.81
CA ALA A 107 -1.41 2.24 12.23
C ALA A 107 -0.71 3.59 12.47
N VAL A 108 0.27 3.94 11.65
CA VAL A 108 1.08 5.16 11.82
C VAL A 108 0.30 6.42 11.45
N GLY A 109 -0.59 6.34 10.45
CA GLY A 109 -1.39 7.47 9.99
C GLY A 109 -2.16 8.19 11.11
N PRO A 110 -3.02 7.48 11.87
CA PRO A 110 -3.76 8.07 13.00
C PRO A 110 -2.85 8.64 14.09
N ILE A 111 -1.71 8.00 14.39
CA ILE A 111 -0.75 8.50 15.37
C ILE A 111 -0.17 9.84 14.91
N ILE A 112 0.24 9.93 13.64
CA ILE A 112 0.75 11.17 13.06
C ILE A 112 -0.34 12.26 13.08
N ALA A 113 -1.56 11.95 12.61
CA ALA A 113 -2.66 12.89 12.55
C ALA A 113 -3.03 13.46 13.94
N GLN A 114 -3.12 12.62 14.96
CA GLN A 114 -3.45 13.04 16.32
C GLN A 114 -2.38 13.96 16.91
N ASN A 115 -1.09 13.63 16.72
CA ASN A 115 0.00 14.47 17.21
C ASN A 115 0.09 15.80 16.45
N ALA A 116 -0.16 15.79 15.13
CA ALA A 116 -0.25 16.99 14.32
C ALA A 116 -1.43 17.88 14.77
N GLY A 117 -2.60 17.30 15.01
CA GLY A 117 -3.77 18.01 15.55
C GLY A 117 -3.52 18.62 16.94
N ALA A 118 -2.70 17.97 17.77
CA ALA A 118 -2.23 18.49 19.04
C ALA A 118 -1.06 19.49 18.94
N ARG A 119 -0.65 19.87 17.71
CA ARG A 119 0.51 20.75 17.42
C ARG A 119 1.84 20.26 18.03
N ASN A 120 2.00 18.95 18.20
CA ASN A 120 3.20 18.35 18.77
C ASN A 120 4.10 17.77 17.67
N THR A 121 4.82 18.65 16.98
CA THR A 121 5.73 18.31 15.87
C THR A 121 6.84 17.35 16.27
N ASP A 122 7.36 17.45 17.50
CA ASP A 122 8.36 16.52 18.01
C ASP A 122 7.83 15.09 18.10
N ARG A 123 6.58 14.90 18.51
CA ARG A 123 5.95 13.57 18.54
C ARG A 123 5.62 13.08 17.14
N VAL A 124 5.25 13.96 16.20
CA VAL A 124 5.07 13.59 14.79
C VAL A 124 6.39 13.05 14.20
N THR A 125 7.49 13.76 14.39
CA THR A 125 8.81 13.36 13.90
C THR A 125 9.29 12.06 14.56
N ARG A 126 9.08 11.91 15.87
CA ARG A 126 9.39 10.65 16.59
C ARG A 126 8.58 9.48 16.06
N ALA A 127 7.26 9.62 15.92
CA ALA A 127 6.41 8.55 15.40
C ALA A 127 6.85 8.10 14.00
N PHE A 128 7.19 9.05 13.14
CA PHE A 128 7.72 8.75 11.80
C PHE A 128 9.05 7.98 11.87
N ARG A 129 10.01 8.45 12.68
CA ARG A 129 11.31 7.80 12.84
C ARG A 129 11.16 6.39 13.43
N ASP A 130 10.36 6.23 14.47
CA ASP A 130 10.17 4.96 15.15
C ASP A 130 9.48 3.94 14.23
N ALA A 131 8.55 4.39 13.37
CA ALA A 131 7.98 3.56 12.32
C ALA A 131 9.01 3.09 11.29
N LEU A 132 9.97 3.94 10.90
CA LEU A 132 11.08 3.53 10.01
C LEU A 132 12.02 2.54 10.69
N LEU A 133 12.37 2.75 11.96
CA LEU A 133 13.19 1.81 12.73
C LEU A 133 12.51 0.45 12.85
N PHE A 134 11.21 0.44 13.17
CA PHE A 134 10.40 -0.78 13.21
C PHE A 134 10.36 -1.48 11.85
N THR A 135 10.14 -0.73 10.76
CA THR A 135 10.19 -1.26 9.39
C THR A 135 11.53 -1.94 9.09
N GLY A 136 12.65 -1.31 9.46
CA GLY A 136 13.99 -1.88 9.28
C GLY A 136 14.17 -3.18 10.06
N ALA A 137 13.81 -3.20 11.34
CA ALA A 137 13.91 -4.39 12.19
C ALA A 137 13.07 -5.56 11.65
N VAL A 138 11.81 -5.30 11.27
CA VAL A 138 10.92 -6.31 10.68
C VAL A 138 11.47 -6.80 9.35
N THR A 139 11.94 -5.90 8.49
CA THR A 139 12.49 -6.28 7.17
C THR A 139 13.71 -7.19 7.34
N LEU A 140 14.64 -6.85 8.24
CA LEU A 140 15.83 -7.67 8.51
C LEU A 140 15.44 -9.06 9.02
N LEU A 141 14.55 -9.13 10.01
CA LEU A 141 14.07 -10.40 10.57
C LEU A 141 13.40 -11.27 9.50
N VAL A 142 12.45 -10.70 8.75
CA VAL A 142 11.71 -11.42 7.71
C VAL A 142 12.66 -11.86 6.58
N SER A 143 13.61 -11.02 6.18
CA SER A 143 14.59 -11.36 5.14
C SER A 143 15.49 -12.51 5.58
N ALA A 144 15.94 -12.53 6.84
CA ALA A 144 16.71 -13.62 7.41
C ALA A 144 15.91 -14.94 7.42
N VAL A 145 14.64 -14.89 7.81
CA VAL A 145 13.72 -16.04 7.78
C VAL A 145 13.51 -16.53 6.34
N LEU A 146 13.22 -15.65 5.39
CA LEU A 146 13.06 -16.02 3.98
C LEU A 146 14.33 -16.67 3.42
N PHE A 147 15.50 -16.14 3.75
CA PHE A 147 16.78 -16.70 3.33
C PHE A 147 17.00 -18.11 3.89
N ALA A 148 16.73 -18.33 5.17
CA ALA A 148 16.82 -19.64 5.81
C ALA A 148 15.79 -20.63 5.22
N LEU A 149 14.63 -20.14 4.78
CA LEU A 149 13.56 -20.96 4.20
C LEU A 149 13.73 -21.26 2.72
N ARG A 150 14.82 -20.86 2.04
CA ARG A 150 15.03 -21.15 0.61
C ARG A 150 14.91 -22.63 0.25
N GLY A 151 15.47 -23.53 1.08
CA GLY A 151 15.34 -24.99 0.88
C GLY A 151 13.89 -25.47 1.01
N PRO A 152 13.18 -25.16 2.12
CA PRO A 152 11.75 -25.44 2.25
C PRO A 152 10.89 -24.84 1.12
N LEU A 153 11.19 -23.62 0.67
CA LEU A 153 10.50 -22.98 -0.46
C LEU A 153 10.73 -23.72 -1.77
N GLU A 154 11.94 -24.21 -2.01
CA GLU A 154 12.27 -25.03 -3.17
C GLU A 154 11.42 -26.30 -3.21
N TRP A 155 11.30 -27.00 -2.07
CA TRP A 155 10.46 -28.20 -1.98
C TRP A 155 8.97 -27.89 -2.13
N LEU A 156 8.48 -26.87 -1.42
CA LEU A 156 7.07 -26.49 -1.40
C LEU A 156 6.54 -26.08 -2.78
N PHE A 157 7.36 -25.38 -3.57
CA PHE A 157 7.01 -24.91 -4.91
C PHE A 157 7.55 -25.80 -6.03
N ALA A 158 8.08 -26.99 -5.70
CA ALA A 158 8.64 -27.95 -6.65
C ALA A 158 9.72 -27.36 -7.59
N LEU A 159 10.60 -26.50 -7.06
CA LEU A 159 11.66 -25.79 -7.79
C LEU A 159 12.98 -26.59 -7.84
N HIS A 160 12.90 -27.92 -7.88
CA HIS A 160 14.05 -28.83 -7.76
C HIS A 160 15.04 -28.68 -8.92
N GLU A 161 14.53 -28.43 -10.12
CA GLU A 161 15.37 -28.15 -11.28
C GLU A 161 15.92 -26.71 -11.20
N ALA A 162 17.22 -26.57 -11.46
CA ALA A 162 17.83 -25.26 -11.55
C ALA A 162 17.28 -24.54 -12.78
N GLY A 163 16.39 -23.57 -12.54
CA GLY A 163 15.72 -22.81 -13.58
C GLY A 163 15.44 -21.36 -13.20
N THR A 164 14.79 -20.64 -14.10
CA THR A 164 14.48 -19.22 -13.94
C THR A 164 13.55 -19.00 -12.76
N ALA A 165 12.55 -19.86 -12.53
CA ALA A 165 11.63 -19.72 -11.40
C ALA A 165 12.37 -19.78 -10.06
N ARG A 166 13.24 -20.79 -9.88
CA ARG A 166 14.08 -20.94 -8.69
C ARG A 166 14.96 -19.72 -8.48
N THR A 167 15.60 -19.24 -9.55
CA THR A 167 16.47 -18.06 -9.51
C THR A 167 15.72 -16.83 -9.01
N LEU A 168 14.53 -16.55 -9.53
CA LEU A 168 13.70 -15.42 -9.11
C LEU A 168 13.25 -15.54 -7.65
N VAL A 169 12.80 -16.73 -7.24
CA VAL A 169 12.37 -16.98 -5.85
C VAL A 169 13.52 -16.82 -4.88
N PHE A 170 14.72 -17.32 -5.21
CA PHE A 170 15.89 -17.18 -4.34
C PHE A 170 16.39 -15.74 -4.31
N LEU A 171 16.38 -15.04 -5.45
CA LEU A 171 16.72 -13.63 -5.53
C LEU A 171 15.79 -12.78 -4.65
N PHE A 172 14.48 -13.06 -4.68
CA PHE A 172 13.50 -12.48 -3.77
C PHE A 172 13.79 -12.83 -2.31
N ALA A 173 13.89 -14.12 -1.98
CA ALA A 173 14.17 -14.66 -0.65
C ALA A 173 15.65 -14.45 -0.22
N GLY A 174 16.30 -13.40 -0.69
CA GLY A 174 17.59 -12.95 -0.20
C GLY A 174 17.76 -11.46 -0.41
N PRO A 175 18.61 -11.00 -1.34
CA PRO A 175 18.96 -9.59 -1.43
C PRO A 175 17.74 -8.68 -1.70
N LEU A 176 16.78 -9.10 -2.52
CA LEU A 176 15.62 -8.24 -2.81
C LEU A 176 14.63 -8.14 -1.64
N SER A 177 14.55 -9.15 -0.75
CA SER A 177 13.76 -9.04 0.48
C SER A 177 14.27 -7.93 1.39
N LEU A 178 15.58 -7.68 1.44
CA LEU A 178 16.14 -6.55 2.21
C LEU A 178 15.69 -5.20 1.64
N LEU A 179 15.52 -5.10 0.32
CA LEU A 179 15.06 -3.89 -0.34
C LEU A 179 13.57 -3.57 -0.05
N TRP A 180 12.82 -4.47 0.59
CA TRP A 180 11.49 -4.16 1.10
C TRP A 180 11.47 -3.10 2.20
N PHE A 181 12.61 -2.83 2.84
CA PHE A 181 12.74 -1.68 3.73
C PHE A 181 12.32 -0.39 3.02
N PHE A 182 12.76 -0.19 1.77
CA PHE A 182 12.42 0.99 0.97
C PHE A 182 10.94 1.04 0.58
N ASN A 183 10.30 -0.11 0.40
CA ASN A 183 8.84 -0.16 0.26
C ASN A 183 8.15 0.35 1.54
N GLY A 184 8.60 -0.10 2.70
CA GLY A 184 8.08 0.38 3.99
C GLY A 184 8.33 1.87 4.21
N VAL A 185 9.49 2.40 3.80
CA VAL A 185 9.77 3.86 3.81
C VAL A 185 8.71 4.61 3.00
N ILE A 186 8.37 4.13 1.79
CA ILE A 186 7.33 4.74 0.95
C ILE A 186 5.97 4.67 1.65
N PHE A 187 5.62 3.56 2.29
CA PHE A 187 4.35 3.43 3.00
C PHE A 187 4.26 4.38 4.20
N VAL A 188 5.32 4.48 5.00
CA VAL A 188 5.38 5.42 6.13
C VAL A 188 5.35 6.88 5.64
N ALA A 189 6.07 7.20 4.56
CA ALA A 189 6.02 8.51 3.91
C ALA A 189 4.62 8.84 3.39
N ASN A 190 3.96 7.91 2.70
CA ASN A 190 2.59 8.07 2.22
C ASN A 190 1.60 8.29 3.37
N ALA A 191 1.73 7.55 4.48
CA ALA A 191 0.95 7.79 5.68
C ALA A 191 1.19 9.21 6.21
N GLY A 192 2.44 9.66 6.28
CA GLY A 192 2.78 11.04 6.63
C GLY A 192 2.13 12.08 5.71
N PHE A 193 2.31 11.94 4.40
CA PHE A 193 1.74 12.83 3.37
C PHE A 193 0.23 12.98 3.51
N ASN A 194 -0.48 11.85 3.60
CA ASN A 194 -1.93 11.86 3.65
C ASN A 194 -2.47 12.44 4.96
N ASN A 195 -1.79 12.20 6.08
CA ASN A 195 -2.25 12.63 7.41
C ASN A 195 -1.79 14.04 7.80
N LEU A 196 -0.79 14.61 7.10
CA LEU A 196 -0.31 15.97 7.30
C LEU A 196 -0.86 16.97 6.26
N GLY A 197 -1.78 16.55 5.39
CA GLY A 197 -2.43 17.46 4.43
C GLY A 197 -1.70 17.63 3.10
N HIS A 198 -0.76 16.74 2.75
CA HIS A 198 -0.02 16.75 1.49
C HIS A 198 -0.29 15.49 0.61
N PRO A 199 -1.56 15.08 0.38
CA PRO A 199 -1.86 13.82 -0.32
C PRO A 199 -1.31 13.75 -1.75
N PHE A 200 -1.14 14.89 -2.43
CA PHE A 200 -0.53 14.94 -3.75
C PHE A 200 0.90 14.42 -3.79
N TYR A 201 1.68 14.55 -2.69
CA TYR A 201 3.01 13.93 -2.61
C TYR A 201 2.92 12.40 -2.65
N SER A 202 1.88 11.81 -2.06
CA SER A 202 1.62 10.37 -2.17
C SER A 202 1.27 9.98 -3.61
N THR A 203 0.43 10.75 -4.30
CA THR A 203 0.10 10.49 -5.70
C THR A 203 1.33 10.57 -6.60
N MET A 204 2.11 11.64 -6.49
CA MET A 204 3.28 11.88 -7.34
C MET A 204 4.38 10.85 -7.10
N THR A 205 4.65 10.49 -5.85
CA THR A 205 5.68 9.49 -5.52
C THR A 205 5.27 8.10 -5.99
N ASN A 206 3.99 7.70 -5.87
CA ASN A 206 3.52 6.41 -6.38
C ASN A 206 3.55 6.34 -7.91
N TRP A 207 3.06 7.36 -8.61
CA TRP A 207 3.12 7.40 -10.07
C TRP A 207 4.55 7.45 -10.58
N GLY A 208 5.38 8.32 -10.01
CA GLY A 208 6.78 8.41 -10.38
C GLY A 208 7.51 7.07 -10.15
N ARG A 209 7.28 6.41 -9.00
CA ARG A 209 7.84 5.09 -8.71
C ARG A 209 7.43 4.06 -9.75
N HIS A 210 6.14 3.94 -10.02
CA HIS A 210 5.60 2.89 -10.89
C HIS A 210 5.77 3.17 -12.39
N THR A 211 6.17 4.39 -12.76
CA THR A 211 6.51 4.77 -14.14
C THR A 211 8.00 5.05 -14.28
N LEU A 212 8.45 6.27 -14.00
CA LEU A 212 9.85 6.71 -14.15
C LEU A 212 10.86 5.91 -13.33
N GLY A 213 10.45 5.42 -12.16
CA GLY A 213 11.28 4.56 -11.32
C GLY A 213 11.34 3.12 -11.82
N THR A 214 10.21 2.57 -12.27
CA THR A 214 10.11 1.14 -12.61
C THR A 214 10.43 0.89 -14.07
N VAL A 215 9.76 1.56 -15.01
CA VAL A 215 9.81 1.23 -16.45
C VAL A 215 11.23 1.33 -17.02
N PRO A 216 11.96 2.46 -16.90
CA PRO A 216 13.30 2.57 -17.50
C PRO A 216 14.31 1.62 -16.85
N LEU A 217 14.21 1.41 -15.54
CA LEU A 217 15.13 0.52 -14.82
C LEU A 217 14.83 -0.94 -15.11
N VAL A 218 13.57 -1.33 -15.24
CA VAL A 218 13.22 -2.67 -15.72
C VAL A 218 13.81 -2.90 -17.10
N ILE A 219 13.65 -1.98 -18.06
CA ILE A 219 14.25 -2.10 -19.40
C ILE A 219 15.77 -2.28 -19.30
N LEU A 220 16.43 -1.42 -18.53
CA LEU A 220 17.89 -1.42 -18.38
C LEU A 220 18.40 -2.73 -17.75
N PHE A 221 17.88 -3.09 -16.58
CA PHE A 221 18.35 -4.25 -15.84
C PHE A 221 17.93 -5.57 -16.49
N ALA A 222 16.75 -5.63 -17.11
CA ALA A 222 16.32 -6.80 -17.88
C ALA A 222 17.21 -7.05 -19.10
N GLY A 223 17.68 -5.98 -19.76
CA GLY A 223 18.67 -6.08 -20.84
C GLY A 223 20.03 -6.66 -20.39
N TRP A 224 20.43 -6.46 -19.13
CA TRP A 224 21.70 -6.96 -18.61
C TRP A 224 21.60 -8.33 -17.93
N PHE A 225 20.50 -8.59 -17.22
CA PHE A 225 20.38 -9.75 -16.33
C PHE A 225 19.21 -10.67 -16.70
N GLY A 226 18.50 -10.42 -17.81
CA GLY A 226 17.33 -11.18 -18.21
C GLY A 226 16.17 -11.05 -17.20
N ALA A 227 15.44 -12.14 -16.96
CA ALA A 227 14.32 -12.17 -16.02
C ALA A 227 14.65 -11.65 -14.61
N PRO A 228 15.77 -12.04 -13.95
CA PRO A 228 16.23 -11.42 -12.70
C PRO A 228 16.30 -9.89 -12.75
N GLY A 229 16.73 -9.36 -13.89
CA GLY A 229 16.85 -7.93 -14.14
C GLY A 229 15.53 -7.17 -14.02
N VAL A 230 14.40 -7.80 -14.36
CA VAL A 230 13.07 -7.20 -14.18
C VAL A 230 12.80 -6.91 -12.69
N LEU A 231 13.05 -7.88 -11.80
CA LEU A 231 12.84 -7.69 -10.36
C LEU A 231 13.85 -6.71 -9.75
N ILE A 232 15.11 -6.74 -10.23
CA ILE A 232 16.15 -5.80 -9.78
C ILE A 232 15.80 -4.38 -10.19
N GLY A 233 15.39 -4.16 -11.43
CA GLY A 233 14.98 -2.84 -11.93
C GLY A 233 13.79 -2.26 -11.16
N GLN A 234 12.78 -3.09 -10.88
CA GLN A 234 11.64 -2.71 -10.04
C GLN A 234 12.08 -2.32 -8.61
N ALA A 235 12.98 -3.10 -8.01
CA ALA A 235 13.50 -2.81 -6.67
C ALA A 235 14.33 -1.52 -6.65
N ALA A 236 15.22 -1.32 -7.63
CA ALA A 236 16.04 -0.12 -7.77
C ALA A 236 15.17 1.15 -7.91
N GLY A 237 14.10 1.08 -8.72
CA GLY A 237 13.12 2.15 -8.83
C GLY A 237 12.43 2.47 -7.50
N GLY A 238 12.10 1.42 -6.74
CA GLY A 238 11.59 1.54 -5.38
C GLY A 238 12.56 2.24 -4.44
N VAL A 239 13.86 1.92 -4.49
CA VAL A 239 14.90 2.58 -3.68
C VAL A 239 14.96 4.08 -3.98
N ILE A 240 15.04 4.46 -5.25
CA ILE A 240 15.12 5.88 -5.66
C ILE A 240 13.90 6.65 -5.14
N PHE A 241 12.69 6.13 -5.36
CA PHE A 241 11.48 6.81 -4.93
C PHE A 241 11.25 6.76 -3.43
N ALA A 242 11.80 5.77 -2.71
CA ALA A 242 11.84 5.79 -1.26
C ALA A 242 12.73 6.90 -0.72
N LEU A 243 13.90 7.13 -1.33
CA LEU A 243 14.78 8.23 -0.94
C LEU A 243 14.13 9.58 -1.24
N ILE A 244 13.50 9.75 -2.40
CA ILE A 244 12.73 10.96 -2.73
C ILE A 244 11.61 11.17 -1.70
N SER A 245 10.83 10.12 -1.40
CA SER A 245 9.75 10.20 -0.42
C SER A 245 10.25 10.54 0.97
N LEU A 246 11.41 10.02 1.39
CA LEU A 246 12.03 10.33 2.66
C LEU A 246 12.48 11.79 2.75
N VAL A 247 13.06 12.33 1.68
CA VAL A 247 13.44 13.75 1.61
C VAL A 247 12.22 14.66 1.68
N LEU A 248 11.16 14.35 0.91
CA LEU A 248 9.90 15.09 0.96
C LEU A 248 9.23 14.99 2.34
N ALA A 249 9.22 13.80 2.94
CA ALA A 249 8.68 13.59 4.28
C ALA A 249 9.43 14.45 5.32
N ARG A 250 10.76 14.48 5.29
CA ARG A 250 11.56 15.30 6.22
C ARG A 250 11.25 16.80 6.10
N ARG A 251 10.95 17.29 4.90
CA ARG A 251 10.56 18.69 4.71
C ARG A 251 9.23 19.01 5.41
N ILE A 252 8.21 18.17 5.21
CA ILE A 252 6.90 18.39 5.81
C ILE A 252 6.84 18.11 7.32
N LEU A 253 7.69 17.21 7.83
CA LEU A 253 7.71 16.88 9.27
C LEU A 253 8.24 18.04 10.13
N GLY A 254 9.03 18.94 9.52
CA GLY A 254 9.55 20.15 10.16
C GLY A 254 8.64 21.37 10.06
N GLU A 255 7.58 21.31 9.25
CA GLU A 255 6.61 22.39 9.12
C GLU A 255 5.60 22.32 10.27
N ALA A 256 5.27 23.48 10.85
CA ALA A 256 4.19 23.55 11.83
C ALA A 256 2.88 23.12 11.14
N PRO A 257 2.08 22.20 11.72
CA PRO A 257 0.85 21.73 11.10
C PRO A 257 -0.02 22.93 10.72
N GLU A 258 -0.31 23.09 9.43
CA GLU A 258 -1.22 24.15 9.01
C GLU A 258 -2.55 23.96 9.74
N ALA A 259 -3.10 25.06 10.27
CA ALA A 259 -4.45 25.03 10.81
C ALA A 259 -5.38 24.47 9.71
N PRO A 260 -6.30 23.54 10.03
CA PRO A 260 -7.08 22.83 9.03
C PRO A 260 -7.71 23.82 8.04
N ARG A 261 -7.19 23.84 6.81
CA ARG A 261 -7.80 24.57 5.70
C ARG A 261 -9.09 23.82 5.39
N HIS A 262 -10.21 24.45 5.70
CA HIS A 262 -11.57 23.89 5.81
C HIS A 262 -11.89 23.27 7.18
N SER A 263 -12.23 24.13 8.12
CA SER A 263 -13.38 23.85 8.97
C SER A 263 -14.55 23.58 8.02
N PHE A 264 -15.07 22.34 7.98
CA PHE A 264 -16.47 22.16 7.59
C PHE A 264 -17.27 22.86 8.70
N PRO A 265 -17.74 24.11 8.52
CA PRO A 265 -18.36 24.85 9.61
C PRO A 265 -19.64 24.12 10.06
N LEU A 266 -20.22 23.34 9.15
CA LEU A 266 -21.36 22.46 9.36
C LEU A 266 -21.05 21.28 10.31
N HIS A 267 -19.91 20.58 10.17
CA HIS A 267 -19.58 19.47 11.07
C HIS A 267 -19.21 19.95 12.47
N ALA A 268 -18.46 21.06 12.57
CA ALA A 268 -18.14 21.66 13.87
C ALA A 268 -19.41 22.17 14.58
N ARG A 269 -20.36 22.78 13.84
CA ARG A 269 -21.68 23.17 14.38
C ARG A 269 -22.52 21.96 14.79
N ILE A 270 -22.57 20.90 13.99
CA ILE A 270 -23.33 19.69 14.31
C ILE A 270 -22.77 19.03 15.58
N VAL A 271 -21.45 18.87 15.68
CA VAL A 271 -20.81 18.31 16.88
C VAL A 271 -21.04 19.20 18.11
N GLN A 272 -20.93 20.54 17.98
CA GLN A 272 -21.22 21.48 19.07
C GLN A 272 -22.68 21.45 19.54
N VAL A 273 -23.64 21.25 18.63
CA VAL A 273 -25.07 21.11 18.98
C VAL A 273 -25.34 19.84 19.77
N PHE A 274 -24.59 18.76 19.52
CA PHE A 274 -24.74 17.50 20.25
C PHE A 274 -23.94 17.46 21.57
N THR A 275 -22.82 18.18 21.70
CA THR A 275 -22.02 18.18 22.94
C THR A 275 -22.53 19.14 24.03
N HIS A 276 -23.35 20.15 23.69
CA HIS A 276 -23.95 21.08 24.67
C HIS A 276 -25.34 20.68 25.19
N ARG A 277 -25.84 19.48 24.87
CA ARG A 277 -27.10 18.94 25.41
C ARG A 277 -26.91 17.95 26.57
N ARG A 278 -25.94 18.20 27.45
CA ARG A 278 -25.87 17.56 28.77
C ARG A 278 -25.87 18.60 29.86
#